data_AF-A0A1V5FNE7-F1
#
_entry.id   AF-A0A1V5FNE7-F1
#
_cell.length_a   1.000
_cell.length_b   1.000
_cell.length_c   1.000
_cell.angle_alpha   90.00
_cell.angle_beta   90.00
_cell.angle_gamma   90.00
#
_symmetry.space_group_name_H-M   'P 1'
#
loop_
_entity.id
_entity.type
_entity.pdbx_description
1 polymer ?
#
loop_
_entity_poly.entity_id
_entity_poly.type
_entity_poly.pdbx_seq_one_letter_code
_entity_poly.pdbx_strand_id
1 'polypeptide(L)'
;MKRIKIGILGAGSFANRFIPLFQAHPLIEDVCFAERLRDRRQQMASKYHVRTAYESFEELLRSDVDAIALFSQRWTHAPQAIAAMRAGKHVYSAVPAAISLEELDQLIATVKETGQLYMMGETHYYTAPAIFCRKQFRAGQFGRFVYAQAGYLHDMEHGFYPPYEGANGPEWKKFASFPPMLYPTHSAGLILGVTGARMTRVSCLGQVDVHEDGIFDKKLSYFANDFSNETALFRSSDGGMCRTNEFRRVSGQDPLAVYGTLACFQNGKWIKHDKSVTDMARQLACAPEAKSADWEKQQKEGAQEDFFSGVSPMHDCHRLPKEFRGLPNGHGGSHQFLADDFARACVEEKLPVLNVWTAARFCAPGIVAHESALRDGESLPVPDFGDPPKGAAIMDLEQEEGKPCA
;
A
#
# COMPACT_ATOMS: atom_id res chain seq x y z
N MET A 1 -11.85 9.85 -25.70
CA MET A 1 -11.98 9.88 -24.23
C MET A 1 -11.04 10.94 -23.68
N LYS A 2 -11.41 11.61 -22.58
CA LYS A 2 -10.50 12.50 -21.84
C LYS A 2 -9.28 11.68 -21.42
N ARG A 3 -8.07 12.21 -21.63
CA ARG A 3 -6.81 11.66 -21.12
C ARG A 3 -6.22 12.66 -20.14
N ILE A 4 -5.44 12.16 -19.19
CA ILE A 4 -4.80 12.99 -18.18
C ILE A 4 -3.28 12.97 -18.32
N LYS A 5 -2.63 14.04 -17.89
CA LYS A 5 -1.18 14.13 -17.69
C LYS A 5 -0.86 13.81 -16.24
N ILE A 6 0.13 12.96 -16.00
CA ILE A 6 0.50 12.54 -14.65
C ILE A 6 1.94 12.92 -14.32
N GLY A 7 2.12 13.54 -13.16
CA GLY A 7 3.39 13.81 -12.54
C GLY A 7 3.79 12.72 -11.55
N ILE A 8 5.06 12.37 -11.48
CA ILE A 8 5.57 11.42 -10.47
C ILE A 8 6.55 12.14 -9.55
N LEU A 9 6.30 12.15 -8.24
CA LEU A 9 7.21 12.71 -7.24
C LEU A 9 8.05 11.59 -6.61
N GLY A 10 9.37 11.63 -6.85
CA GLY A 10 10.31 10.60 -6.42
C GLY A 10 10.46 9.51 -7.47
N ALA A 11 11.70 9.29 -7.92
CA ALA A 11 12.04 8.36 -8.99
C ALA A 11 12.85 7.16 -8.47
N GLY A 12 12.46 6.64 -7.30
CA GLY A 12 13.10 5.51 -6.62
C GLY A 12 12.72 4.14 -7.16
N SER A 13 13.08 3.08 -6.44
CA SER A 13 12.84 1.68 -6.83
C SER A 13 11.36 1.38 -7.08
N PHE A 14 10.46 1.89 -6.25
CA PHE A 14 9.02 1.66 -6.40
C PHE A 14 8.45 2.38 -7.65
N ALA A 15 8.87 3.63 -7.89
CA ALA A 15 8.46 4.40 -9.07
C ALA A 15 8.79 3.69 -10.38
N ASN A 16 9.92 2.96 -10.44
CA ASN A 16 10.33 2.19 -11.62
C ASN A 16 9.29 1.16 -12.09
N ARG A 17 8.40 0.71 -11.20
CA ARG A 17 7.37 -0.28 -11.54
C ARG A 17 6.09 0.37 -12.08
N PHE A 18 5.85 1.65 -11.74
CA PHE A 18 4.65 2.39 -12.14
C PHE A 18 4.86 3.29 -13.36
N ILE A 19 6.08 3.81 -13.59
CA ILE A 19 6.35 4.66 -14.77
C ILE A 19 5.96 3.96 -16.08
N PRO A 20 6.38 2.71 -16.37
CA PRO A 20 5.99 2.02 -17.60
C PRO A 20 4.48 1.81 -17.73
N LEU A 21 3.80 1.56 -16.61
CA LEU A 21 2.35 1.37 -16.57
C LEU A 21 1.64 2.67 -16.93
N PHE A 22 2.00 3.79 -16.30
CA PHE A 22 1.40 5.07 -16.64
C PHE A 22 1.72 5.51 -18.09
N GLN A 23 2.93 5.25 -18.59
CA GLN A 23 3.28 5.57 -19.99
C GLN A 23 2.48 4.76 -21.01
N ALA A 24 2.15 3.51 -20.70
CA ALA A 24 1.41 2.63 -21.59
C ALA A 24 -0.11 2.74 -21.46
N HIS A 25 -0.61 3.35 -20.38
CA HIS A 25 -2.03 3.37 -20.07
C HIS A 25 -2.82 4.26 -21.07
N PRO A 26 -3.92 3.77 -21.68
CA PRO A 26 -4.61 4.47 -22.76
C PRO A 26 -5.29 5.80 -22.33
N LEU A 27 -5.55 5.97 -21.03
CA LEU A 27 -6.08 7.19 -20.45
C LEU A 27 -5.01 8.21 -20.00
N ILE A 28 -3.73 7.87 -20.12
CA ILE A 28 -2.62 8.78 -19.80
C ILE A 28 -2.06 9.36 -21.10
N GLU A 29 -1.96 10.67 -21.17
CA GLU A 29 -1.40 11.38 -22.34
C GLU A 29 0.11 11.56 -22.24
N ASP A 30 0.60 11.93 -21.05
CA ASP A 30 2.00 12.21 -20.80
C ASP A 30 2.38 11.90 -19.35
N VAL A 31 3.65 11.56 -19.16
CA VAL A 31 4.25 11.29 -17.85
C VAL A 31 5.46 12.20 -17.69
N CYS A 32 5.45 13.03 -16.64
CA CYS A 32 6.61 13.77 -16.18
C CYS A 32 6.97 13.37 -14.74
N PHE A 33 8.14 13.75 -14.25
CA PHE A 33 8.50 13.47 -12.85
C PHE A 33 9.32 14.58 -12.21
N ALA A 34 9.34 14.61 -10.88
CA ALA A 34 10.20 15.45 -10.06
C ALA A 34 11.14 14.58 -9.22
N GLU A 35 12.44 14.83 -9.33
CA GLU A 35 13.47 14.11 -8.58
C GLU A 35 14.59 15.08 -8.20
N ARG A 36 14.84 15.24 -6.90
CA ARG A 36 15.81 16.22 -6.37
C ARG A 36 17.25 15.82 -6.65
N LEU A 37 17.56 14.53 -6.70
CA LEU A 37 18.90 14.04 -6.95
C LEU A 37 19.20 14.12 -8.44
N ARG A 38 20.07 15.06 -8.85
CA ARG A 38 20.39 15.34 -10.25
C ARG A 38 20.72 14.08 -11.05
N ASP A 39 21.60 13.22 -10.54
CA ASP A 39 22.06 12.03 -11.26
C ASP A 39 20.91 11.02 -11.44
N ARG A 40 20.09 10.83 -10.41
CA ARG A 40 18.87 9.99 -10.50
C ARG A 40 17.87 10.59 -11.47
N ARG A 41 17.66 11.91 -11.43
CA ARG A 41 16.78 12.63 -12.36
C ARG A 41 17.21 12.40 -13.81
N GLN A 42 18.50 12.56 -14.12
CA GLN A 42 19.04 12.34 -15.47
C GLN A 42 18.95 10.87 -15.90
N GLN A 43 19.30 9.93 -15.01
CA GLN A 43 19.21 8.50 -15.27
C GLN A 43 17.77 8.08 -15.60
N MET A 44 16.80 8.54 -14.82
CA MET A 44 15.39 8.17 -14.97
C MET A 44 14.76 8.82 -16.21
N ALA A 45 15.11 10.07 -16.52
CA ALA A 45 14.66 10.75 -17.74
C ALA A 45 15.15 10.01 -18.99
N SER A 46 16.42 9.59 -18.98
CA SER A 46 17.01 8.79 -20.05
C SER A 46 16.35 7.41 -20.17
N LYS A 47 16.23 6.68 -19.04
CA LYS A 47 15.70 5.31 -19.00
C LYS A 47 14.26 5.20 -19.52
N TYR A 48 13.40 6.13 -19.14
CA TYR A 48 11.99 6.09 -19.51
C TYR A 48 11.63 7.04 -20.65
N HIS A 49 12.63 7.71 -21.26
CA HIS A 49 12.41 8.68 -22.33
C HIS A 49 11.37 9.76 -21.98
N VAL A 50 11.36 10.19 -20.72
CA VAL A 50 10.46 11.24 -20.22
C VAL A 50 10.97 12.60 -20.68
N ARG A 51 10.09 13.37 -21.31
CA ARG A 51 10.43 14.68 -21.91
C ARG A 51 10.72 15.76 -20.87
N THR A 52 9.97 15.74 -19.77
CA THR A 52 10.00 16.78 -18.75
C THR A 52 10.31 16.17 -17.38
N ALA A 53 11.42 16.61 -16.79
CA ALA A 53 11.83 16.23 -15.46
C ALA A 53 12.15 17.47 -14.62
N TYR A 54 11.44 17.65 -13.53
CA TYR A 54 11.55 18.79 -12.63
C TYR A 54 12.57 18.55 -11.52
N GLU A 55 13.15 19.62 -11.02
CA GLU A 55 14.15 19.53 -9.94
C GLU A 55 13.51 19.51 -8.55
N SER A 56 12.25 19.94 -8.46
CA SER A 56 11.55 20.16 -7.20
C SER A 56 10.07 19.79 -7.28
N PHE A 57 9.47 19.58 -6.11
CA PHE A 57 8.02 19.34 -6.01
C PHE A 57 7.23 20.60 -6.39
N GLU A 58 7.76 21.78 -6.06
CA GLU A 58 7.14 23.09 -6.32
C GLU A 58 7.04 23.40 -7.82
N GLU A 59 8.00 22.94 -8.62
CA GLU A 59 7.88 22.97 -10.08
C GLU A 59 6.81 22.03 -10.60
N LEU A 60 6.75 20.81 -10.06
CA LEU A 60 5.72 19.84 -10.45
C LEU A 60 4.31 20.33 -10.09
N LEU A 61 4.12 20.98 -8.94
CA LEU A 61 2.85 21.58 -8.54
C LEU A 61 2.37 22.66 -9.52
N ARG A 62 3.30 23.45 -10.09
CA ARG A 62 3.01 24.53 -11.06
C ARG A 62 2.85 24.03 -12.50
N SER A 63 3.14 22.77 -12.76
CA SER A 63 3.00 22.18 -14.09
C SER A 63 1.55 21.99 -14.51
N ASP A 64 1.34 21.63 -15.77
CA ASP A 64 0.05 21.36 -16.39
C ASP A 64 -0.45 19.92 -16.20
N VAL A 65 0.15 19.15 -15.28
CA VAL A 65 -0.36 17.80 -14.93
C VAL A 65 -1.74 17.90 -14.28
N ASP A 66 -2.57 16.89 -14.49
CA ASP A 66 -3.87 16.75 -13.83
C ASP A 66 -3.76 15.98 -12.51
N ALA A 67 -2.76 15.10 -12.41
CA ALA A 67 -2.56 14.21 -11.27
C ALA A 67 -1.09 14.08 -10.87
N ILE A 68 -0.83 13.75 -9.61
CA ILE A 68 0.51 13.47 -9.07
C ILE A 68 0.51 12.11 -8.36
N ALA A 69 1.46 11.24 -8.71
CA ALA A 69 1.78 10.02 -7.97
C ALA A 69 2.97 10.27 -7.01
N LEU A 70 2.76 10.05 -5.72
CA LEU A 70 3.74 10.26 -4.67
C LEU A 70 4.46 8.94 -4.34
N PHE A 71 5.75 8.89 -4.65
CA PHE A 71 6.68 7.78 -4.34
C PHE A 71 7.89 8.29 -3.54
N SER A 72 7.67 9.30 -2.71
CA SER A 72 8.65 9.94 -1.84
C SER A 72 8.85 9.16 -0.52
N GLN A 73 9.44 9.81 0.50
CA GLN A 73 9.57 9.20 1.82
C GLN A 73 8.21 9.14 2.52
N ARG A 74 7.99 8.07 3.30
CA ARG A 74 6.68 7.69 3.87
C ARG A 74 6.03 8.79 4.72
N TRP A 75 6.84 9.51 5.52
CA TRP A 75 6.38 10.60 6.38
C TRP A 75 6.10 11.91 5.64
N THR A 76 6.37 11.99 4.33
CA THR A 76 6.09 13.19 3.53
C THR A 76 4.81 13.07 2.70
N HIS A 77 4.16 11.89 2.68
CA HIS A 77 3.01 11.62 1.82
C HIS A 77 1.83 12.55 2.09
N ALA A 78 1.36 12.65 3.34
CA ALA A 78 0.23 13.50 3.71
C ALA A 78 0.46 14.99 3.37
N PRO A 79 1.55 15.66 3.82
CA PRO A 79 1.75 17.07 3.50
C PRO A 79 1.89 17.33 1.99
N GLN A 80 2.52 16.41 1.24
CA GLN A 80 2.64 16.55 -0.22
C GLN A 80 1.31 16.32 -0.93
N ALA A 81 0.51 15.34 -0.50
CA ALA A 81 -0.82 15.11 -1.05
C ALA A 81 -1.76 16.31 -0.81
N ILE A 82 -1.73 16.90 0.39
CA ILE A 82 -2.49 18.11 0.71
C ILE A 82 -2.09 19.26 -0.20
N ALA A 83 -0.78 19.50 -0.37
CA ALA A 83 -0.27 20.55 -1.25
C ALA A 83 -0.67 20.32 -2.73
N ALA A 84 -0.59 19.08 -3.21
CA ALA A 84 -1.00 18.70 -4.57
C ALA A 84 -2.50 18.92 -4.81
N MET A 85 -3.36 18.46 -3.90
CA MET A 85 -4.80 18.66 -4.03
C MET A 85 -5.20 20.15 -3.96
N ARG A 86 -4.55 20.94 -3.11
CA ARG A 86 -4.75 22.40 -3.07
C ARG A 86 -4.26 23.11 -4.33
N ALA A 87 -3.30 22.54 -5.05
CA ALA A 87 -2.88 22.98 -6.38
C ALA A 87 -3.79 22.46 -7.51
N GLY A 88 -4.92 21.84 -7.16
CA GLY A 88 -5.91 21.32 -8.12
C GLY A 88 -5.52 20.02 -8.80
N LYS A 89 -4.65 19.21 -8.17
CA LYS A 89 -4.15 17.94 -8.72
C LYS A 89 -4.79 16.75 -8.01
N HIS A 90 -5.22 15.73 -8.76
CA HIS A 90 -5.54 14.43 -8.18
C HIS A 90 -4.28 13.76 -7.63
N VAL A 91 -4.42 12.88 -6.62
CA VAL A 91 -3.27 12.28 -5.94
C VAL A 91 -3.38 10.76 -5.92
N TYR A 92 -2.34 10.09 -6.41
CA TYR A 92 -2.01 8.72 -6.04
C TYR A 92 -0.87 8.78 -5.01
N SER A 93 -0.96 8.04 -3.91
CA SER A 93 0.08 8.01 -2.89
C SER A 93 0.51 6.59 -2.59
N ALA A 94 1.81 6.30 -2.58
CA ALA A 94 2.29 5.09 -1.93
C ALA A 94 1.86 5.06 -0.46
N VAL A 95 1.88 3.85 0.12
CA VAL A 95 1.56 3.65 1.54
C VAL A 95 2.71 4.12 2.44
N PRO A 96 2.42 4.53 3.69
CA PRO A 96 1.10 4.79 4.26
C PRO A 96 0.54 6.13 3.76
N ALA A 97 -0.75 6.39 3.96
CA ALA A 97 -1.33 7.69 3.60
C ALA A 97 -0.85 8.84 4.50
N ALA A 98 -0.68 8.55 5.79
CA ALA A 98 -0.26 9.48 6.82
C ALA A 98 0.41 8.73 7.99
N ILE A 99 1.10 9.47 8.84
CA ILE A 99 1.79 8.95 10.03
C ILE A 99 1.24 9.51 11.35
N SER A 100 0.21 10.35 11.29
CA SER A 100 -0.51 10.85 12.47
C SER A 100 -2.01 10.95 12.19
N LEU A 101 -2.82 10.95 13.26
CA LEU A 101 -4.27 11.12 13.15
C LEU A 101 -4.63 12.51 12.61
N GLU A 102 -3.88 13.54 13.00
CA GLU A 102 -4.02 14.92 12.51
C GLU A 102 -3.82 15.00 10.99
N GLU A 103 -2.80 14.34 10.45
CA GLU A 103 -2.58 14.27 9.00
C GLU A 103 -3.73 13.57 8.25
N LEU A 104 -4.33 12.54 8.84
CA LEU A 104 -5.51 11.87 8.26
C LEU A 104 -6.71 12.81 8.21
N ASP A 105 -6.97 13.56 9.28
CA ASP A 105 -8.03 14.57 9.31
C ASP A 105 -7.79 15.65 8.25
N GLN A 106 -6.57 16.15 8.14
CA GLN A 106 -6.20 17.15 7.14
C GLN A 106 -6.34 16.65 5.70
N LEU A 107 -5.99 15.39 5.43
CA LEU A 107 -6.19 14.76 4.12
C LEU A 107 -7.68 14.69 3.76
N ILE A 108 -8.51 14.19 4.67
CA ILE A 108 -9.96 14.09 4.44
C ILE A 108 -10.59 15.47 4.26
N ALA A 109 -10.20 16.44 5.09
CA ALA A 109 -10.66 17.82 4.96
C ALA A 109 -10.28 18.41 3.59
N THR A 110 -9.05 18.17 3.13
CA THR A 110 -8.57 18.66 1.84
C THR A 110 -9.32 18.03 0.67
N VAL A 111 -9.60 16.73 0.71
CA VAL A 111 -10.44 16.06 -0.32
C VAL A 111 -11.84 16.68 -0.35
N LYS A 112 -12.45 16.92 0.81
CA LYS A 112 -13.77 17.56 0.91
C LYS A 112 -13.78 19.01 0.42
N GLU A 113 -12.72 19.77 0.71
CA GLU A 113 -12.57 21.18 0.34
C GLU A 113 -12.33 21.35 -1.17
N THR A 114 -11.42 20.56 -1.73
CA THR A 114 -10.91 20.75 -3.09
C THR A 114 -11.68 19.95 -4.14
N GLY A 115 -12.40 18.90 -3.73
CA GLY A 115 -13.03 17.93 -4.63
C GLY A 115 -12.04 17.05 -5.39
N GLN A 116 -10.74 17.15 -5.10
CA GLN A 116 -9.72 16.33 -5.76
C GLN A 116 -9.76 14.89 -5.26
N LEU A 117 -9.46 13.95 -6.16
CA LEU A 117 -9.37 12.54 -5.82
C LEU A 117 -8.06 12.24 -5.10
N TYR A 118 -8.13 11.33 -4.13
CA TYR A 118 -6.99 10.72 -3.48
C TYR A 118 -7.12 9.20 -3.57
N MET A 119 -6.05 8.50 -3.94
CA MET A 119 -5.94 7.06 -3.92
C MET A 119 -4.68 6.61 -3.17
N MET A 120 -4.83 5.70 -2.21
CA MET A 120 -3.71 5.01 -1.59
C MET A 120 -3.32 3.78 -2.40
N GLY A 121 -2.03 3.62 -2.68
CA GLY A 121 -1.42 2.51 -3.42
C GLY A 121 -1.23 1.25 -2.58
N GLU A 122 -2.27 0.78 -1.90
CA GLU A 122 -2.19 -0.44 -1.07
C GLU A 122 -2.20 -1.70 -1.93
N THR A 123 -1.01 -2.25 -2.14
CA THR A 123 -0.76 -3.42 -2.98
C THR A 123 -1.44 -4.68 -2.49
N HIS A 124 -1.48 -4.90 -1.17
CA HIS A 124 -2.00 -6.14 -0.60
C HIS A 124 -3.51 -6.31 -0.80
N TYR A 125 -4.25 -5.21 -1.05
CA TYR A 125 -5.67 -5.25 -1.37
C TYR A 125 -5.99 -6.11 -2.60
N TYR A 126 -5.06 -6.18 -3.56
CA TYR A 126 -5.19 -6.95 -4.80
C TYR A 126 -4.48 -8.30 -4.75
N THR A 127 -3.85 -8.69 -3.65
CA THR A 127 -3.22 -10.02 -3.59
C THR A 127 -4.26 -11.13 -3.72
N ALA A 128 -3.88 -12.24 -4.35
CA ALA A 128 -4.78 -13.37 -4.60
C ALA A 128 -5.49 -13.89 -3.32
N PRO A 129 -4.81 -14.02 -2.16
CA PRO A 129 -5.48 -14.43 -0.92
C PRO A 129 -6.52 -13.40 -0.44
N ALA A 130 -6.23 -12.11 -0.59
CA ALA A 130 -7.16 -11.04 -0.21
C ALA A 130 -8.40 -11.04 -1.11
N ILE A 131 -8.22 -11.16 -2.43
CA ILE A 131 -9.33 -11.26 -3.40
C ILE A 131 -10.19 -12.48 -3.06
N PHE A 132 -9.59 -13.65 -2.84
CA PHE A 132 -10.32 -14.86 -2.48
C PHE A 132 -11.10 -14.69 -1.18
N CYS A 133 -10.46 -14.24 -0.11
CA CYS A 133 -11.11 -14.06 1.18
C CYS A 133 -12.25 -13.03 1.09
N ARG A 134 -12.05 -11.92 0.38
CA ARG A 134 -13.08 -10.88 0.19
C ARG A 134 -14.31 -11.43 -0.55
N LYS A 135 -14.11 -12.22 -1.62
CA LYS A 135 -15.20 -12.89 -2.34
C LYS A 135 -15.98 -13.85 -1.44
N GLN A 136 -15.28 -14.69 -0.69
CA GLN A 136 -15.91 -15.64 0.23
C GLN A 136 -16.64 -14.95 1.39
N PHE A 137 -16.09 -13.84 1.90
CA PHE A 137 -16.69 -13.04 2.96
C PHE A 137 -17.99 -12.38 2.49
N ARG A 138 -17.96 -11.73 1.33
CA ARG A 138 -19.15 -11.13 0.69
C ARG A 138 -20.24 -12.15 0.38
N ALA A 139 -19.85 -13.36 -0.03
CA ALA A 139 -20.75 -14.47 -0.27
C ALA A 139 -21.27 -15.16 1.01
N GLY A 140 -20.95 -14.62 2.20
CA GLY A 140 -21.40 -15.15 3.50
C GLY A 140 -20.78 -16.50 3.88
N GLN A 141 -19.76 -16.97 3.15
CA GLN A 141 -19.22 -18.33 3.29
C GLN A 141 -18.40 -18.53 4.57
N PHE A 142 -17.90 -17.44 5.17
CA PHE A 142 -17.29 -17.48 6.49
C PHE A 142 -18.32 -17.58 7.62
N GLY A 143 -19.60 -17.26 7.37
CA GLY A 143 -20.57 -17.03 8.44
C GLY A 143 -20.26 -15.73 9.21
N ARG A 144 -20.34 -15.76 10.54
CA ARG A 144 -19.95 -14.60 11.36
C ARG A 144 -18.43 -14.54 11.49
N PHE A 145 -17.87 -13.35 11.37
CA PHE A 145 -16.45 -13.10 11.62
C PHE A 145 -16.09 -13.42 13.08
N VAL A 146 -14.92 -14.03 13.28
CA VAL A 146 -14.40 -14.38 14.62
C VAL A 146 -13.02 -13.77 14.81
N TYR A 147 -12.10 -14.05 13.91
CA TYR A 147 -10.70 -13.63 14.04
C TYR A 147 -10.04 -13.47 12.67
N ALA A 148 -9.10 -12.54 12.56
CA ALA A 148 -8.14 -12.51 11.46
C ALA A 148 -6.74 -12.12 11.93
N GLN A 149 -5.74 -12.52 11.15
CA GLN A 149 -4.37 -12.06 11.31
C GLN A 149 -3.74 -11.77 9.95
N ALA A 150 -2.79 -10.84 9.97
CA ALA A 150 -1.85 -10.57 8.89
C ALA A 150 -0.65 -9.84 9.48
N GLY A 151 0.52 -9.95 8.86
CA GLY A 151 1.67 -9.17 9.27
C GLY A 151 2.56 -8.77 8.10
N TYR A 152 3.23 -7.64 8.26
CA TYR A 152 4.25 -7.17 7.34
C TYR A 152 5.61 -7.36 8.01
N LEU A 153 6.22 -8.50 7.67
CA LEU A 153 7.51 -8.95 8.16
C LEU A 153 8.54 -8.66 7.07
N HIS A 154 9.40 -7.69 7.31
CA HIS A 154 10.42 -7.32 6.34
C HIS A 154 11.68 -6.89 7.07
N ASP A 155 12.63 -7.81 7.11
CA ASP A 155 13.89 -7.62 7.81
C ASP A 155 14.72 -6.48 7.19
N MET A 156 15.19 -5.57 8.04
CA MET A 156 15.90 -4.38 7.58
C MET A 156 17.34 -4.68 7.13
N GLU A 157 17.98 -5.72 7.67
CA GLU A 157 19.33 -6.12 7.25
C GLU A 157 19.33 -6.65 5.81
N HIS A 158 18.22 -7.28 5.42
CA HIS A 158 18.07 -7.91 4.11
C HIS A 158 17.39 -6.97 3.11
N GLY A 159 18.20 -6.10 2.51
CA GLY A 159 17.84 -5.36 1.29
C GLY A 159 17.22 -3.98 1.48
N PHE A 160 17.10 -3.49 2.72
CA PHE A 160 16.66 -2.11 2.96
C PHE A 160 17.78 -1.10 3.09
N TYR A 161 18.99 -1.48 3.51
CA TYR A 161 20.07 -0.49 3.72
C TYR A 161 20.41 0.28 2.43
N PRO A 162 20.63 -0.37 1.26
CA PRO A 162 20.95 0.38 0.04
C PRO A 162 19.84 1.34 -0.41
N PRO A 163 18.53 0.99 -0.35
CA PRO A 163 17.46 1.95 -0.58
C PRO A 163 17.46 3.15 0.38
N TYR A 164 17.66 2.95 1.69
CA TYR A 164 17.72 4.06 2.66
C TYR A 164 18.94 4.95 2.43
N GLU A 165 20.11 4.36 2.19
CA GLU A 165 21.35 5.05 1.79
C GLU A 165 21.15 5.88 0.53
N GLY A 166 20.60 5.27 -0.52
CA GLY A 166 20.36 5.95 -1.78
C GLY A 166 19.34 7.09 -1.65
N ALA A 167 18.39 7.00 -0.73
CA ALA A 167 17.39 8.05 -0.50
C ALA A 167 17.92 9.20 0.38
N ASN A 168 18.76 8.90 1.38
CA ASN A 168 19.06 9.83 2.46
C ASN A 168 20.56 10.14 2.62
N GLY A 169 21.43 9.52 1.82
CA GLY A 169 22.87 9.72 1.86
C GLY A 169 23.49 9.23 3.17
N PRO A 170 24.60 9.85 3.63
CA PRO A 170 25.31 9.44 4.85
C PRO A 170 24.45 9.41 6.12
N GLU A 171 23.39 10.23 6.17
CA GLU A 171 22.48 10.35 7.32
C GLU A 171 21.35 9.31 7.31
N TRP A 172 21.39 8.31 6.43
CA TRP A 172 20.26 7.40 6.23
C TRP A 172 19.77 6.66 7.48
N LYS A 173 20.68 6.32 8.39
CA LYS A 173 20.36 5.60 9.64
C LYS A 173 19.37 6.38 10.51
N LYS A 174 19.44 7.72 10.49
CA LYS A 174 18.49 8.61 11.17
C LYS A 174 17.05 8.37 10.74
N PHE A 175 16.84 7.95 9.49
CA PHE A 175 15.51 7.73 8.91
C PHE A 175 15.10 6.26 8.85
N ALA A 176 16.01 5.33 9.18
CA ALA A 176 15.76 3.89 9.10
C ALA A 176 14.83 3.38 10.23
N SER A 177 14.83 4.04 11.38
CA SER A 177 13.98 3.75 12.55
C SER A 177 12.53 4.20 12.41
N PHE A 178 11.97 4.14 11.19
CA PHE A 178 10.56 4.41 11.00
C PHE A 178 9.71 3.43 11.84
N PRO A 179 8.83 3.91 12.74
CA PRO A 179 8.08 3.03 13.63
C PRO A 179 7.30 1.97 12.85
N PRO A 180 7.43 0.67 13.18
CA PRO A 180 6.82 -0.39 12.39
C PRO A 180 5.29 -0.22 12.22
N MET A 181 4.56 0.12 13.28
CA MET A 181 3.11 0.33 13.26
C MET A 181 2.66 1.60 12.53
N LEU A 182 3.57 2.50 12.14
CA LEU A 182 3.25 3.58 11.20
C LEU A 182 3.28 3.11 9.74
N TYR A 183 3.50 1.82 9.48
CA TYR A 183 3.35 1.18 8.17
C TYR A 183 2.27 0.08 8.14
N PRO A 184 1.08 0.28 8.76
CA PRO A 184 0.19 -0.82 9.09
C PRO A 184 -0.63 -1.33 7.91
N THR A 185 -0.59 -0.63 6.77
CA THR A 185 -1.62 -0.78 5.72
C THR A 185 -1.57 -2.15 5.05
N HIS A 186 -0.39 -2.75 4.92
CA HIS A 186 -0.26 -4.11 4.39
C HIS A 186 -0.89 -5.15 5.33
N SER A 187 -0.87 -4.94 6.64
CA SER A 187 -1.47 -5.85 7.62
C SER A 187 -2.94 -5.53 7.88
N ALA A 188 -3.22 -4.30 8.32
CA ALA A 188 -4.58 -3.84 8.63
C ALA A 188 -5.45 -3.79 7.37
N GLY A 189 -4.91 -3.30 6.24
CA GLY A 189 -5.63 -3.21 4.97
C GLY A 189 -5.99 -4.56 4.37
N LEU A 190 -5.18 -5.61 4.59
CA LEU A 190 -5.56 -6.98 4.22
C LEU A 190 -6.83 -7.43 4.96
N ILE A 191 -6.87 -7.23 6.28
CA ILE A 191 -7.98 -7.68 7.12
C ILE A 191 -9.23 -6.83 6.87
N LEU A 192 -9.06 -5.52 6.86
CA LEU A 192 -10.17 -4.56 6.70
C LEU A 192 -10.69 -4.52 5.26
N GLY A 193 -9.84 -4.78 4.28
CA GLY A 193 -10.23 -4.96 2.88
C GLY A 193 -11.11 -6.20 2.66
N VAL A 194 -10.91 -7.27 3.45
CA VAL A 194 -11.76 -8.48 3.40
C VAL A 194 -13.09 -8.26 4.13
N THR A 195 -13.03 -7.75 5.36
CA THR A 195 -14.19 -7.70 6.26
C THR A 195 -15.09 -6.48 6.03
N GLY A 196 -14.52 -5.36 5.56
CA GLY A 196 -15.20 -4.06 5.52
C GLY A 196 -15.48 -3.46 6.90
N ALA A 197 -15.01 -4.10 7.98
CA ALA A 197 -15.17 -3.62 9.36
C ALA A 197 -14.24 -2.43 9.64
N ARG A 198 -14.33 -1.87 10.85
CA ARG A 198 -13.33 -0.94 11.42
C ARG A 198 -12.72 -1.52 12.68
N MET A 199 -11.46 -1.21 12.96
CA MET A 199 -10.86 -1.45 14.28
C MET A 199 -11.33 -0.35 15.23
N THR A 200 -11.70 -0.72 16.45
CA THR A 200 -12.34 0.19 17.43
C THR A 200 -11.50 0.38 18.68
N ARG A 201 -10.67 -0.60 19.02
CA ARG A 201 -9.70 -0.54 20.12
C ARG A 201 -8.47 -1.36 19.76
N VAL A 202 -7.33 -0.99 20.32
CA VAL A 202 -6.06 -1.69 20.16
C VAL A 202 -5.33 -1.82 21.51
N SER A 203 -4.54 -2.87 21.68
CA SER A 203 -3.44 -2.97 22.64
C SER A 203 -2.23 -3.50 21.88
N CYS A 204 -1.07 -2.85 22.01
CA CYS A 204 0.11 -3.16 21.23
C CYS A 204 1.35 -3.21 22.12
N LEU A 205 2.22 -4.19 21.89
CA LEU A 205 3.51 -4.30 22.56
C LEU A 205 4.62 -4.13 21.54
N GLY A 206 5.65 -3.36 21.92
CA GLY A 206 6.86 -3.14 21.12
C GLY A 206 8.06 -3.87 21.70
N GLN A 207 8.87 -4.46 20.81
CA GLN A 207 10.17 -5.02 21.15
C GLN A 207 11.24 -3.99 20.81
N VAL A 208 11.98 -3.57 21.84
CA VAL A 208 13.15 -2.68 21.68
C VAL A 208 14.25 -3.41 20.92
N ASP A 209 14.81 -2.74 19.91
CA ASP A 209 15.93 -3.27 19.14
C ASP A 209 17.19 -3.32 20.00
N VAL A 210 17.93 -4.42 19.89
CA VAL A 210 19.21 -4.62 20.59
C VAL A 210 20.35 -4.91 19.61
N HIS A 211 20.10 -4.75 18.32
CA HIS A 211 21.09 -5.01 17.28
C HIS A 211 22.16 -3.91 17.23
N GLU A 212 23.38 -4.26 16.83
CA GLU A 212 24.55 -3.39 16.96
C GLU A 212 24.72 -2.35 15.84
N ASP A 213 23.96 -2.46 14.75
CA ASP A 213 24.08 -1.53 13.60
C ASP A 213 23.54 -0.12 13.86
N GLY A 214 22.79 0.05 14.95
CA GLY A 214 22.27 1.33 15.44
C GLY A 214 21.15 1.95 14.62
N ILE A 215 20.50 1.24 13.68
CA ILE A 215 19.42 1.85 12.86
C ILE A 215 18.18 2.20 13.69
N PHE A 216 17.97 1.53 14.83
CA PHE A 216 16.94 1.80 15.84
C PHE A 216 17.48 2.49 17.11
N ASP A 217 18.65 3.14 17.04
CA ASP A 217 19.09 4.00 18.13
C ASP A 217 18.15 5.22 18.25
N LYS A 218 17.40 5.27 19.35
CA LYS A 218 16.46 6.34 19.68
C LYS A 218 17.07 7.73 19.61
N LYS A 219 18.35 7.89 19.95
CA LYS A 219 19.05 9.19 19.95
C LYS A 219 19.40 9.66 18.54
N LEU A 220 19.60 8.72 17.62
CA LEU A 220 19.85 8.99 16.20
C LEU A 220 18.55 9.15 15.43
N SER A 221 17.50 8.44 15.85
CA SER A 221 16.20 8.36 15.16
C SER A 221 15.53 9.72 14.96
N TYR A 222 15.13 10.00 13.72
CA TYR A 222 14.25 11.11 13.39
C TYR A 222 12.87 10.98 14.07
N PHE A 223 12.43 9.75 14.32
CA PHE A 223 11.12 9.43 14.88
C PHE A 223 11.16 9.21 16.39
N ALA A 224 12.33 9.31 17.01
CA ALA A 224 12.57 8.91 18.40
C ALA A 224 12.07 7.48 18.70
N ASN A 225 12.25 6.55 17.76
CA ASN A 225 11.79 5.17 17.85
C ASN A 225 12.94 4.17 18.00
N ASP A 226 12.78 3.28 18.97
CA ASP A 226 13.65 2.17 19.31
C ASP A 226 12.98 0.81 19.15
N PHE A 227 11.71 0.75 18.73
CA PHE A 227 11.05 -0.52 18.43
C PHE A 227 11.42 -1.01 17.03
N SER A 228 11.92 -2.24 16.95
CA SER A 228 12.11 -2.93 15.67
C SER A 228 10.90 -3.77 15.28
N ASN A 229 10.17 -4.29 16.26
CA ASN A 229 9.03 -5.18 16.06
C ASN A 229 7.87 -4.76 16.96
N GLU A 230 6.65 -4.70 16.41
CA GLU A 230 5.44 -4.37 17.17
C GLU A 230 4.32 -5.38 16.86
N THR A 231 3.61 -5.84 17.89
CA THR A 231 2.46 -6.76 17.78
C THR A 231 1.22 -6.11 18.39
N ALA A 232 0.14 -6.03 17.63
CA ALA A 232 -1.10 -5.41 18.06
C ALA A 232 -2.29 -6.37 18.02
N LEU A 233 -3.14 -6.29 19.05
CA LEU A 233 -4.44 -6.94 19.13
C LEU A 233 -5.55 -5.89 19.07
N PHE A 234 -6.50 -6.09 18.16
CA PHE A 234 -7.60 -5.17 17.91
C PHE A 234 -8.95 -5.80 18.19
N ARG A 235 -9.91 -4.96 18.57
CA ARG A 235 -11.35 -5.27 18.51
C ARG A 235 -11.95 -4.65 17.26
N SER A 236 -12.65 -5.44 16.45
CA SER A 236 -13.37 -4.93 15.27
C SER A 236 -14.80 -4.51 15.63
N SER A 237 -15.41 -3.68 14.78
CA SER A 237 -16.76 -3.14 14.96
C SER A 237 -17.89 -4.17 14.88
N ASP A 238 -17.64 -5.31 14.27
CA ASP A 238 -18.57 -6.45 14.19
C ASP A 238 -18.41 -7.43 15.36
N GLY A 239 -17.56 -7.09 16.34
CA GLY A 239 -17.35 -7.85 17.58
C GLY A 239 -16.26 -8.91 17.51
N GLY A 240 -15.60 -9.08 16.35
CA GLY A 240 -14.44 -9.96 16.20
C GLY A 240 -13.13 -9.37 16.74
N MET A 241 -12.04 -10.12 16.51
CA MET A 241 -10.69 -9.73 16.92
C MET A 241 -9.73 -9.79 15.72
N CYS A 242 -8.72 -8.93 15.74
CA CYS A 242 -7.65 -8.96 14.74
C CYS A 242 -6.29 -8.95 15.42
N ARG A 243 -5.30 -9.62 14.85
CA ARG A 243 -3.88 -9.44 15.22
C ARG A 243 -3.11 -8.90 14.02
N THR A 244 -2.28 -7.88 14.23
CA THR A 244 -1.27 -7.50 13.24
C THR A 244 0.13 -7.52 13.82
N ASN A 245 1.09 -7.91 12.99
CA ASN A 245 2.52 -7.87 13.30
C ASN A 245 3.23 -6.96 12.30
N GLU A 246 4.01 -6.01 12.81
CA GLU A 246 4.82 -5.11 12.00
C GLU A 246 6.26 -5.24 12.44
N PHE A 247 7.04 -6.05 11.72
CA PHE A 247 8.37 -6.49 12.16
C PHE A 247 9.47 -6.10 11.17
N ARG A 248 10.59 -5.63 11.71
CA ARG A 248 11.79 -5.17 10.99
C ARG A 248 13.06 -5.94 11.35
N ARG A 249 12.98 -6.84 12.34
CA ARG A 249 14.03 -7.77 12.77
C ARG A 249 13.44 -9.15 12.90
N VAL A 250 13.41 -9.91 11.83
CA VAL A 250 12.61 -11.15 11.76
C VAL A 250 13.01 -12.03 10.58
N SER A 251 12.75 -13.33 10.68
CA SER A 251 12.73 -14.23 9.53
C SER A 251 11.33 -14.77 9.26
N GLY A 252 11.04 -15.07 7.99
CA GLY A 252 9.78 -15.67 7.58
C GLY A 252 8.69 -14.67 7.20
N GLN A 253 7.44 -15.13 7.20
CA GLN A 253 6.25 -14.39 6.76
C GLN A 253 5.10 -14.60 7.74
N ASP A 254 4.18 -13.63 7.83
CA ASP A 254 2.95 -13.74 8.62
C ASP A 254 1.72 -13.60 7.70
N PRO A 255 1.36 -14.66 6.96
CA PRO A 255 0.35 -14.58 5.93
C PRO A 255 -1.05 -14.33 6.49
N LEU A 256 -1.93 -13.81 5.63
CA LEU A 256 -3.34 -13.64 5.93
C LEU A 256 -3.98 -14.95 6.39
N ALA A 257 -4.64 -14.91 7.53
CA ALA A 257 -5.61 -15.92 7.92
C ALA A 257 -6.91 -15.27 8.42
N VAL A 258 -8.04 -15.85 8.05
CA VAL A 258 -9.39 -15.34 8.37
C VAL A 258 -10.23 -16.50 8.89
N TYR A 259 -10.92 -16.29 9.99
CA TYR A 259 -11.71 -17.30 10.69
C TYR A 259 -13.12 -16.76 10.89
N GLY A 260 -14.09 -17.54 10.44
CA GLY A 260 -15.50 -17.34 10.73
C GLY A 260 -16.16 -18.59 11.29
N THR A 261 -17.43 -18.49 11.62
CA THR A 261 -18.19 -19.59 12.23
C THR A 261 -18.46 -20.78 11.29
N LEU A 262 -18.38 -20.59 9.97
CA LEU A 262 -18.68 -21.63 8.98
C LEU A 262 -17.45 -22.11 8.19
N ALA A 263 -16.39 -21.31 8.14
CA ALA A 263 -15.16 -21.65 7.45
C ALA A 263 -13.98 -20.79 7.94
N CYS A 264 -12.76 -21.23 7.62
CA CYS A 264 -11.57 -20.39 7.72
C CYS A 264 -10.69 -20.51 6.47
N PHE A 265 -9.89 -19.48 6.25
CA PHE A 265 -8.78 -19.47 5.32
C PHE A 265 -7.49 -19.33 6.11
N GLN A 266 -6.57 -20.27 5.94
CA GLN A 266 -5.24 -20.21 6.55
C GLN A 266 -4.24 -21.04 5.75
N ASN A 267 -2.99 -20.57 5.66
CA ASN A 267 -1.89 -21.29 5.00
C ASN A 267 -2.25 -21.77 3.57
N GLY A 268 -2.92 -20.92 2.80
CA GLY A 268 -3.35 -21.23 1.43
C GLY A 268 -4.47 -22.28 1.34
N LYS A 269 -5.16 -22.60 2.44
CA LYS A 269 -6.22 -23.60 2.49
C LYS A 269 -7.55 -22.98 2.90
N TRP A 270 -8.60 -23.38 2.20
CA TRP A 270 -9.99 -23.11 2.59
C TRP A 270 -10.55 -24.31 3.35
N ILE A 271 -10.98 -24.09 4.59
CA ILE A 271 -11.41 -25.16 5.50
C ILE A 271 -12.82 -24.85 5.97
N LYS A 272 -13.79 -25.72 5.68
CA LYS A 272 -15.18 -25.54 6.12
C LYS A 272 -15.41 -26.18 7.50
N HIS A 273 -16.52 -25.83 8.13
CA HIS A 273 -16.92 -26.36 9.44
C HIS A 273 -17.11 -27.89 9.46
N ASP A 274 -17.47 -28.50 8.32
CA ASP A 274 -17.52 -29.96 8.16
C ASP A 274 -16.13 -30.62 8.01
N LYS A 275 -15.05 -29.83 8.15
CA LYS A 275 -13.64 -30.20 8.00
C LYS A 275 -13.20 -30.55 6.58
N SER A 276 -14.03 -30.28 5.56
CA SER A 276 -13.58 -30.33 4.18
C SER A 276 -12.50 -29.28 3.93
N VAL A 277 -11.42 -29.67 3.27
CA VAL A 277 -10.26 -28.82 2.98
C VAL A 277 -10.11 -28.71 1.47
N THR A 278 -10.03 -27.48 0.97
CA THR A 278 -9.63 -27.18 -0.40
C THR A 278 -8.27 -26.51 -0.36
N ASP A 279 -7.28 -27.12 -1.00
CA ASP A 279 -5.98 -26.49 -1.23
C ASP A 279 -6.11 -25.45 -2.36
N MET A 280 -5.73 -24.21 -2.07
CA MET A 280 -5.87 -23.08 -2.98
C MET A 280 -4.55 -22.69 -3.63
N ALA A 281 -3.46 -23.44 -3.43
CA ALA A 281 -2.12 -23.08 -3.89
C ALA A 281 -2.09 -22.73 -5.39
N ARG A 282 -2.77 -23.51 -6.24
CA ARG A 282 -2.82 -23.26 -7.69
C ARG A 282 -3.56 -21.97 -8.04
N GLN A 283 -4.67 -21.69 -7.36
CA GLN A 283 -5.51 -20.52 -7.61
C GLN A 283 -4.85 -19.24 -7.11
N LEU A 284 -4.06 -19.35 -6.04
CA LEU A 284 -3.39 -18.21 -5.41
C LEU A 284 -2.02 -17.90 -6.01
N ALA A 285 -1.36 -18.89 -6.62
CA ALA A 285 -0.05 -18.71 -7.24
C ALA A 285 -0.09 -17.66 -8.35
N CYS A 286 0.76 -16.65 -8.23
CA CYS A 286 0.99 -15.69 -9.31
C CYS A 286 1.99 -16.29 -10.31
N ALA A 287 1.77 -16.01 -11.59
CA ALA A 287 2.73 -16.37 -12.62
C ALA A 287 4.09 -15.67 -12.35
N PRO A 288 5.23 -16.34 -12.59
CA PRO A 288 6.52 -15.69 -12.49
C PRO A 288 6.62 -14.59 -13.54
N GLU A 289 7.26 -13.48 -13.19
CA GLU A 289 7.61 -12.44 -14.16
C GLU A 289 8.90 -12.82 -14.90
N ALA A 290 9.07 -12.31 -16.13
CA ALA A 290 10.32 -12.44 -16.85
C ALA A 290 11.46 -11.73 -16.09
N LYS A 291 12.58 -12.43 -15.89
CA LYS A 291 13.77 -11.86 -15.25
C LYS A 291 14.40 -10.79 -16.15
N SER A 292 14.33 -9.53 -15.72
CA SER A 292 14.93 -8.39 -16.40
C SER A 292 16.27 -7.98 -15.76
N ALA A 293 17.03 -7.09 -16.39
CA ALA A 293 18.25 -6.53 -15.78
C ALA A 293 17.95 -5.78 -14.46
N ASP A 294 16.80 -5.10 -14.38
CA ASP A 294 16.34 -4.46 -13.13
C ASP A 294 15.99 -5.49 -12.05
N TRP A 295 15.37 -6.62 -12.44
CA TRP A 295 15.11 -7.75 -11.55
C TRP A 295 16.42 -8.28 -10.96
N GLU A 296 17.41 -8.56 -11.80
CA GLU A 296 18.71 -9.10 -11.34
C GLU A 296 19.43 -8.15 -10.40
N LYS A 297 19.38 -6.85 -10.68
CA LYS A 297 19.95 -5.82 -9.83
C LYS A 297 19.26 -5.78 -8.47
N GLN A 298 17.93 -5.68 -8.45
CA GLN A 298 17.16 -5.55 -7.20
C GLN A 298 17.20 -6.83 -6.37
N GLN A 299 17.24 -8.01 -7.00
CA GLN A 299 17.46 -9.29 -6.31
C GLN A 299 18.84 -9.36 -5.64
N LYS A 300 19.91 -8.90 -6.33
CA LYS A 300 21.24 -8.79 -5.71
C LYS A 300 21.28 -7.79 -4.55
N GLU A 301 20.40 -6.80 -4.59
CA GLU A 301 20.20 -5.81 -3.52
C GLU A 301 19.22 -6.31 -2.44
N GLY A 302 18.75 -7.56 -2.49
CA GLY A 302 17.93 -8.18 -1.44
C GLY A 302 16.42 -7.98 -1.56
N ALA A 303 15.90 -7.52 -2.71
CA ALA A 303 14.47 -7.37 -2.92
C ALA A 303 13.73 -8.72 -2.77
N GLN A 304 12.59 -8.71 -2.06
CA GLN A 304 11.73 -9.89 -1.92
C GLN A 304 11.18 -10.34 -3.28
N GLU A 305 10.94 -11.64 -3.45
CA GLU A 305 10.47 -12.22 -4.73
C GLU A 305 9.09 -11.70 -5.15
N ASP A 306 8.22 -11.35 -4.20
CA ASP A 306 6.87 -10.88 -4.45
C ASP A 306 6.82 -9.52 -5.17
N PHE A 307 7.87 -8.69 -5.06
CA PHE A 307 8.06 -7.47 -5.86
C PHE A 307 8.00 -7.73 -7.38
N PHE A 308 8.24 -8.98 -7.80
CA PHE A 308 8.28 -9.42 -9.18
C PHE A 308 7.34 -10.60 -9.43
N SER A 309 6.07 -10.29 -9.56
CA SER A 309 5.01 -11.27 -9.76
C SER A 309 4.06 -10.81 -10.85
N GLY A 310 3.66 -11.75 -11.71
CA GLY A 310 2.55 -11.60 -12.63
C GLY A 310 1.21 -11.74 -11.90
N VAL A 311 0.18 -12.17 -12.62
CA VAL A 311 -1.16 -12.37 -12.05
C VAL A 311 -1.38 -13.83 -11.65
N SER A 312 -2.29 -14.05 -10.71
CA SER A 312 -2.89 -15.36 -10.39
C SER A 312 -4.26 -15.54 -11.07
N PRO A 313 -4.79 -16.78 -11.13
CA PRO A 313 -6.17 -17.05 -11.57
C PRO A 313 -7.28 -16.30 -10.81
N MET A 314 -6.99 -15.78 -9.60
CA MET A 314 -7.96 -15.00 -8.83
C MET A 314 -8.18 -13.58 -9.37
N HIS A 315 -7.23 -13.06 -10.13
CA HIS A 315 -7.32 -11.72 -10.69
C HIS A 315 -8.20 -11.70 -11.94
N ASP A 316 -8.95 -10.62 -12.13
CA ASP A 316 -9.62 -10.35 -13.40
C ASP A 316 -8.75 -9.48 -14.30
N CYS A 317 -7.87 -10.12 -15.08
CA CYS A 317 -7.03 -9.43 -16.06
C CYS A 317 -7.80 -8.96 -17.29
N HIS A 318 -9.06 -9.34 -17.50
CA HIS A 318 -9.82 -8.91 -18.68
C HIS A 318 -10.20 -7.43 -18.60
N ARG A 319 -10.32 -6.88 -17.39
CA ARG A 319 -10.57 -5.45 -17.17
C ARG A 319 -9.36 -4.56 -17.45
N LEU A 320 -8.14 -5.13 -17.41
CA LEU A 320 -6.92 -4.35 -17.57
C LEU A 320 -6.69 -3.94 -19.03
N PRO A 321 -6.07 -2.77 -19.28
CA PRO A 321 -5.64 -2.37 -20.60
C PRO A 321 -4.77 -3.44 -21.26
N LYS A 322 -5.03 -3.73 -22.54
CA LYS A 322 -4.22 -4.69 -23.32
C LYS A 322 -2.76 -4.27 -23.42
N GLU A 323 -2.49 -2.96 -23.31
CA GLU A 323 -1.17 -2.32 -23.32
C GLU A 323 -0.31 -2.75 -22.13
N PHE A 324 -0.90 -3.28 -21.05
CA PHE A 324 -0.18 -3.80 -19.89
C PHE A 324 0.43 -5.18 -20.12
N ARG A 325 0.08 -5.87 -21.21
CA ARG A 325 0.62 -7.20 -21.51
C ARG A 325 2.14 -7.13 -21.70
N GLY A 326 2.86 -7.93 -20.92
CA GLY A 326 4.33 -7.97 -20.96
C GLY A 326 5.01 -6.82 -20.23
N LEU A 327 4.26 -5.88 -19.64
CA LEU A 327 4.80 -4.85 -18.77
C LEU A 327 4.99 -5.38 -17.34
N PRO A 328 5.86 -4.72 -16.55
CA PRO A 328 6.04 -5.03 -15.14
C PRO A 328 4.74 -5.14 -14.37
N ASN A 329 4.69 -6.09 -13.44
CA ASN A 329 3.67 -6.16 -12.40
C ASN A 329 4.36 -6.44 -11.05
N GLY A 330 3.67 -6.57 -9.92
CA GLY A 330 4.38 -6.85 -8.68
C GLY A 330 3.49 -6.81 -7.46
N HIS A 331 4.07 -7.20 -6.32
CA HIS A 331 3.40 -7.35 -5.04
C HIS A 331 2.12 -8.19 -5.18
N GLY A 332 2.29 -9.44 -5.60
CA GLY A 332 1.20 -10.39 -5.83
C GLY A 332 0.28 -10.01 -7.00
N GLY A 333 0.79 -9.32 -8.01
CA GLY A 333 0.03 -8.95 -9.22
C GLY A 333 -0.74 -7.62 -9.15
N SER A 334 -0.49 -6.79 -8.14
CA SER A 334 -1.32 -5.62 -7.80
C SER A 334 -1.08 -4.35 -8.61
N HIS A 335 0.16 -4.10 -9.09
CA HIS A 335 0.53 -2.80 -9.66
C HIS A 335 -0.31 -2.38 -10.86
N GLN A 336 -0.61 -3.32 -11.76
CA GLN A 336 -1.43 -3.05 -12.94
C GLN A 336 -2.84 -2.60 -12.56
N PHE A 337 -3.45 -3.25 -11.56
CA PHE A 337 -4.77 -2.87 -11.06
C PHE A 337 -4.77 -1.49 -10.40
N LEU A 338 -3.75 -1.19 -9.59
CA LEU A 338 -3.61 0.11 -8.95
C LEU A 338 -3.44 1.26 -9.95
N ALA A 339 -2.63 1.05 -11.00
CA ALA A 339 -2.40 2.05 -12.04
C ALA A 339 -3.67 2.29 -12.88
N ASP A 340 -4.37 1.22 -13.28
CA ASP A 340 -5.63 1.29 -14.02
C ASP A 340 -6.73 1.99 -13.19
N ASP A 341 -6.92 1.56 -11.94
CA ASP A 341 -7.96 2.11 -11.07
C ASP A 341 -7.76 3.60 -10.83
N PHE A 342 -6.53 4.07 -10.66
CA PHE A 342 -6.24 5.49 -10.51
C PHE A 342 -6.53 6.29 -11.78
N ALA A 343 -6.05 5.82 -12.94
CA ALA A 343 -6.25 6.51 -14.20
C ALA A 343 -7.74 6.60 -14.56
N ARG A 344 -8.49 5.52 -14.32
CA ARG A 344 -9.94 5.47 -14.49
C ARG A 344 -10.67 6.37 -13.50
N ALA A 345 -10.32 6.34 -12.22
CA ALA A 345 -10.91 7.22 -11.20
C ALA A 345 -10.84 8.70 -11.62
N CYS A 346 -9.67 9.14 -12.10
CA CYS A 346 -9.44 10.50 -12.56
C CYS A 346 -10.24 10.87 -13.83
N VAL A 347 -10.42 9.96 -14.78
CA VAL A 347 -11.16 10.23 -16.02
C VAL A 347 -12.68 10.11 -15.84
N GLU A 348 -13.13 9.14 -15.05
CA GLU A 348 -14.54 8.91 -14.74
C GLU A 348 -15.06 9.81 -13.62
N GLU A 349 -14.17 10.51 -12.92
CA GLU A 349 -14.46 11.37 -11.77
C GLU A 349 -15.24 10.63 -10.67
N LYS A 350 -14.84 9.37 -10.44
CA LYS A 350 -15.36 8.49 -9.39
C LYS A 350 -14.31 8.25 -8.32
N LEU A 351 -14.74 8.09 -7.08
CA LEU A 351 -13.85 7.73 -5.99
C LEU A 351 -13.28 6.33 -6.24
N PRO A 352 -11.95 6.14 -6.13
CA PRO A 352 -11.37 4.81 -6.11
C PRO A 352 -11.79 4.07 -4.84
N VAL A 353 -11.74 2.73 -4.84
CA VAL A 353 -12.04 1.94 -3.63
C VAL A 353 -11.05 2.24 -2.50
N LEU A 354 -9.78 2.43 -2.84
CA LEU A 354 -8.72 2.83 -1.92
C LEU A 354 -8.65 4.37 -1.77
N ASN A 355 -9.80 5.02 -1.64
CA ASN A 355 -9.90 6.46 -1.40
C ASN A 355 -9.39 6.87 0.00
N VAL A 356 -9.39 8.19 0.28
CA VAL A 356 -8.87 8.76 1.53
C VAL A 356 -9.53 8.21 2.81
N TRP A 357 -10.82 7.87 2.79
CA TRP A 357 -11.50 7.29 3.96
C TRP A 357 -11.07 5.85 4.20
N THR A 358 -10.96 5.06 3.14
CA THR A 358 -10.38 3.71 3.22
C THR A 358 -8.93 3.77 3.70
N ALA A 359 -8.16 4.75 3.21
CA ALA A 359 -6.79 4.97 3.64
C ALA A 359 -6.68 5.31 5.13
N ALA A 360 -7.52 6.23 5.63
CA ALA A 360 -7.60 6.55 7.04
C ALA A 360 -7.99 5.33 7.89
N ARG A 361 -8.95 4.52 7.41
CA ARG A 361 -9.37 3.27 8.06
C ARG A 361 -8.23 2.25 8.17
N PHE A 362 -7.29 2.24 7.23
CA PHE A 362 -6.14 1.32 7.24
C PHE A 362 -4.96 1.87 8.03
N CYS A 363 -4.74 3.19 8.06
CA CYS A 363 -3.63 3.83 8.76
C CYS A 363 -3.90 4.07 10.25
N ALA A 364 -5.08 4.56 10.62
CA ALA A 364 -5.42 4.95 11.99
C ALA A 364 -5.18 3.86 13.03
N PRO A 365 -5.51 2.56 12.78
CA PRO A 365 -5.28 1.53 13.77
C PRO A 365 -3.80 1.36 14.12
N GLY A 366 -2.89 1.46 13.14
CA GLY A 366 -1.45 1.37 13.37
C GLY A 366 -0.89 2.58 14.10
N ILE A 367 -1.36 3.79 13.77
CA ILE A 367 -0.95 5.01 14.48
C ILE A 367 -1.26 4.89 15.97
N VAL A 368 -2.48 4.46 16.31
CA VAL A 368 -2.88 4.25 17.72
C VAL A 368 -2.19 3.03 18.33
N ALA A 369 -1.87 2.00 17.54
CA ALA A 369 -1.09 0.84 18.01
C ALA A 369 0.31 1.28 18.47
N HIS A 370 0.99 2.14 17.71
CA HIS A 370 2.28 2.68 18.11
C HIS A 370 2.18 3.48 19.43
N GLU A 371 1.15 4.32 19.57
CA GLU A 371 0.88 5.02 20.83
C GLU A 371 0.63 4.06 22.01
N SER A 372 -0.06 2.95 21.78
CA SER A 372 -0.28 1.90 22.77
C SER A 372 1.03 1.22 23.17
N ALA A 373 1.92 0.94 22.21
CA ALA A 373 3.24 0.36 22.47
C ALA A 373 4.13 1.28 23.32
N LEU A 374 4.11 2.59 23.05
CA LEU A 374 4.80 3.59 23.86
C LEU A 374 4.28 3.65 25.32
N ARG A 375 3.10 3.09 25.58
CA ARG A 375 2.45 3.03 26.90
C ARG A 375 2.34 1.59 27.43
N ASP A 376 3.27 0.73 27.02
CA ASP A 376 3.39 -0.65 27.49
C ASP A 376 2.10 -1.47 27.32
N GLY A 377 1.42 -1.27 26.19
CA GLY A 377 0.21 -2.03 25.84
C GLY A 377 -1.08 -1.50 26.41
N GLU A 378 -1.11 -0.26 26.93
CA GLU A 378 -2.38 0.40 27.30
C GLU A 378 -3.42 0.25 26.19
N SER A 379 -4.62 -0.21 26.52
CA SER A 379 -5.66 -0.36 25.51
C SER A 379 -6.25 1.00 25.15
N LEU A 380 -6.09 1.39 23.88
CA LEU A 380 -6.51 2.69 23.37
C LEU A 380 -7.70 2.57 22.38
N PRO A 381 -8.61 3.56 22.34
CA PRO A 381 -9.64 3.63 21.32
C PRO A 381 -9.06 4.03 19.96
N VAL A 382 -9.51 3.39 18.89
CA VAL A 382 -9.17 3.78 17.52
C VAL A 382 -10.28 4.70 16.99
N PRO A 383 -9.97 5.94 16.57
CA PRO A 383 -10.97 6.87 16.08
C PRO A 383 -11.56 6.41 14.73
N ASP A 384 -12.78 6.84 14.46
CA ASP A 384 -13.44 6.62 13.17
C ASP A 384 -13.42 7.92 12.36
N PHE A 385 -12.82 7.84 11.17
CA PHE A 385 -12.74 8.94 10.21
C PHE A 385 -13.96 8.98 9.25
N GLY A 386 -14.91 8.07 9.45
CA GLY A 386 -16.17 7.99 8.72
C GLY A 386 -16.03 7.35 7.35
N ASP A 387 -16.99 7.70 6.49
CA ASP A 387 -17.15 7.17 5.15
C ASP A 387 -17.14 8.31 4.11
N PRO A 388 -16.95 7.97 2.82
CA PRO A 388 -17.20 8.91 1.73
C PRO A 388 -18.58 9.59 1.85
N PRO A 389 -18.75 10.82 1.35
CA PRO A 389 -20.03 11.53 1.39
C PRO A 389 -21.17 10.68 0.83
N LYS A 390 -22.33 10.74 1.47
CA LYS A 390 -23.51 9.97 1.04
C LYS A 390 -23.83 10.28 -0.43
N GLY A 391 -23.92 9.24 -1.25
CA GLY A 391 -24.19 9.36 -2.68
C GLY A 391 -22.96 9.59 -3.56
N ALA A 392 -21.74 9.61 -3.00
CA ALA A 392 -20.52 9.63 -3.79
C ALA A 392 -20.45 8.40 -4.71
N ALA A 393 -20.15 8.61 -5.99
CA ALA A 393 -19.93 7.52 -6.93
C ALA A 393 -18.57 6.90 -6.65
N ILE A 394 -18.57 5.66 -6.15
CA ILE A 394 -17.35 4.87 -5.91
C ILE A 394 -17.22 3.88 -7.07
N MET A 395 -16.01 3.65 -7.56
CA MET A 395 -15.73 2.62 -8.55
C MET A 395 -16.16 1.25 -8.02
N ASP A 396 -16.96 0.52 -8.78
CA ASP A 396 -17.29 -0.86 -8.47
C ASP A 396 -16.31 -1.80 -9.17
N LEU A 397 -15.24 -2.14 -8.46
CA LEU A 397 -14.18 -2.99 -9.00
C LEU A 397 -14.61 -4.46 -9.20
N GLU A 398 -15.77 -4.88 -8.68
CA GLU A 398 -16.19 -6.29 -8.69
C GLU A 398 -17.49 -6.56 -9.48
N GLN A 399 -18.31 -5.54 -9.81
CA GLN A 399 -19.38 -5.68 -10.83
C GLN A 399 -18.85 -5.74 -12.27
N GLU A 400 -17.61 -5.30 -12.48
CA GLU A 400 -16.93 -5.34 -13.77
C GLU A 400 -16.16 -6.66 -14.00
N GLU A 401 -16.19 -7.60 -13.04
CA GLU A 401 -15.43 -8.85 -13.13
C GLU A 401 -15.92 -9.77 -14.26
N GLY A 402 -15.07 -9.95 -15.26
CA GLY A 402 -15.20 -10.96 -16.30
C GLY A 402 -14.78 -12.37 -15.85
N LYS A 403 -14.70 -13.31 -16.81
CA LYS A 403 -14.24 -14.69 -16.57
C LYS A 403 -12.82 -14.69 -15.94
N PRO A 404 -12.43 -15.69 -15.13
CA PRO A 404 -11.08 -15.78 -14.58
C PRO A 404 -10.00 -15.80 -15.68
N CYS A 405 -8.82 -15.25 -15.40
CA CYS A 405 -7.66 -15.38 -16.30
C CYS A 405 -7.33 -16.87 -16.52
N ALA A 406 -7.15 -17.24 -17.80
CA ALA A 406 -6.83 -18.60 -18.23
C ALA A 406 -5.40 -19.03 -17.89
#